data_AF-A7SIR0-F1
#
_entry.id   AF-A7SIR0-F1
#
_cell.length_a   1.000
_cell.length_b   1.000
_cell.length_c   1.000
_cell.angle_alpha   90.00
_cell.angle_beta   90.00
_cell.angle_gamma   90.00
#
_symmetry.space_group_name_H-M   'P 1'
#
loop_
_entity.id
_entity.type
_entity.pdbx_description
1 polymer ?
#
loop_
_entity_poly.entity_id
_entity_poly.type
_entity_poly.pdbx_seq_one_letter_code
_entity_poly.pdbx_strand_id
1 'polypeptide(L)'
;MFKFRRLITGLLVVMFCMASVVKLTDQIDNNAHQIMKKEFSRFAKVNPLTLLFKVSLDPVKFMKGYGIIEGIIGVLLLIGTKPVRLMASFAGLVIMGTTLQMLIVLGDPKFTLIPASFASICLLLNIYLVATRPEEPETREKME
;
A
#
# COMPACT_ATOMS: atom_id res chain seq x y z
N MET A 1 5.53 21.00 10.77
CA MET A 1 4.72 19.76 10.75
C MET A 1 3.89 19.58 9.46
N PHE A 2 3.17 20.61 8.98
CA PHE A 2 2.26 20.50 7.82
C PHE A 2 2.94 20.15 6.48
N LYS A 3 4.11 20.76 6.19
CA LYS A 3 4.92 20.43 4.99
C LYS A 3 5.44 18.99 5.02
N PHE A 4 5.92 18.53 6.17
CA PHE A 4 6.45 17.17 6.36
C PHE A 4 5.38 16.08 6.12
N ARG A 5 4.16 16.28 6.63
CA ARG A 5 3.05 15.36 6.37
C ARG A 5 2.70 15.28 4.89
N ARG A 6 2.64 16.43 4.19
CA ARG A 6 2.36 16.46 2.75
C ARG A 6 3.44 15.72 1.96
N LEU A 7 4.70 15.82 2.36
CA LEU A 7 5.80 15.06 1.76
C LEU A 7 5.63 13.55 1.97
N ILE A 8 5.38 13.08 3.19
CA ILE A 8 5.17 11.65 3.47
C ILE A 8 3.95 11.12 2.70
N THR A 9 2.84 11.87 2.72
CA THR A 9 1.62 11.48 2.00
C THR A 9 1.88 11.43 0.50
N GLY A 10 2.54 12.45 -0.06
CA GLY A 10 2.90 12.48 -1.48
C GLY A 10 3.81 11.31 -1.87
N LEU A 11 4.81 10.99 -1.04
CA LEU A 11 5.70 9.86 -1.27
C LEU A 11 4.95 8.53 -1.26
N LEU A 12 4.07 8.32 -0.27
CA LEU A 12 3.20 7.14 -0.21
C LEU A 12 2.31 7.04 -1.45
N VAL A 13 1.64 8.13 -1.84
CA VAL A 13 0.78 8.15 -3.04
C VAL A 13 1.58 7.75 -4.27
N VAL A 14 2.76 8.33 -4.48
CA VAL A 14 3.61 7.98 -5.63
C VAL A 14 4.01 6.51 -5.58
N MET A 15 4.44 5.99 -4.43
CA MET A 15 4.82 4.59 -4.27
C MET A 15 3.67 3.63 -4.57
N PHE A 16 2.49 3.86 -3.97
CA PHE A 16 1.31 3.01 -4.15
C PHE A 16 0.78 3.08 -5.58
N CYS A 17 0.73 4.26 -6.19
CA CYS A 17 0.31 4.42 -7.58
C CYS A 17 1.30 3.77 -8.55
N MET A 18 2.61 3.97 -8.37
CA MET A 18 3.62 3.34 -9.22
C MET A 18 3.57 1.81 -9.10
N ALA A 19 3.49 1.28 -7.87
CA ALA A 19 3.37 -0.15 -7.64
C ALA A 19 2.08 -0.74 -8.28
N SER A 20 0.96 -0.03 -8.15
CA SER A 20 -0.30 -0.38 -8.78
C SER A 20 -0.18 -0.43 -10.30
N VAL A 21 0.37 0.60 -10.92
CA VAL A 21 0.52 0.69 -12.37
C VAL A 21 1.41 -0.44 -12.89
N VAL A 22 2.58 -0.69 -12.28
CA VAL A 22 3.47 -1.80 -12.68
C VAL A 22 2.77 -3.17 -12.58
N LYS A 23 1.87 -3.36 -11.61
CA LYS A 23 1.10 -4.61 -11.45
C LYS A 23 -0.06 -4.74 -12.44
N LEU A 24 -0.63 -3.63 -12.89
CA LEU A 24 -1.81 -3.62 -13.77
C LEU A 24 -1.48 -3.54 -15.25
N THR A 25 -0.39 -2.87 -15.61
CA THR A 25 0.06 -2.72 -17.00
C THR A 25 1.49 -3.18 -17.19
N ASP A 26 1.72 -3.83 -18.32
CA ASP A 26 3.01 -4.23 -18.87
C ASP A 26 3.64 -3.15 -19.77
N GLN A 27 2.92 -2.05 -20.03
CA GLN A 27 3.31 -1.03 -20.99
C GLN A 27 4.35 -0.02 -20.48
N ILE A 28 4.50 0.13 -19.17
CA ILE A 28 5.46 1.09 -18.59
C ILE A 28 6.85 0.46 -18.45
N ASP A 29 6.91 -0.75 -17.91
CA ASP A 29 8.15 -1.51 -17.78
C ASP A 29 7.81 -3.00 -17.79
N ASN A 30 8.00 -3.61 -18.96
CA ASN A 30 7.74 -5.03 -19.15
C ASN A 30 8.66 -5.89 -18.26
N ASN A 31 9.91 -5.46 -18.03
CA ASN A 31 10.83 -6.20 -17.18
C ASN A 31 10.37 -6.18 -15.71
N ALA A 32 9.98 -5.01 -15.20
CA ALA A 32 9.40 -4.90 -13.87
C ALA A 32 8.09 -5.69 -13.73
N HIS A 33 7.24 -5.71 -14.76
CA HIS A 33 6.00 -6.50 -14.76
C HIS A 33 6.28 -8.01 -14.71
N GLN A 34 7.25 -8.52 -15.47
CA GLN A 34 7.63 -9.94 -15.43
C GLN A 34 8.26 -10.32 -14.08
N ILE A 35 9.09 -9.45 -13.51
CA ILE A 35 9.66 -9.63 -12.16
C ILE A 35 8.53 -9.76 -11.13
N MET A 36 7.58 -8.83 -11.15
CA MET A 36 6.40 -8.85 -10.27
C MET A 36 5.58 -10.12 -10.45
N LYS A 37 5.32 -10.54 -11.70
CA LYS A 37 4.57 -11.78 -11.98
C LYS A 37 5.27 -13.01 -11.38
N LYS A 38 6.60 -13.08 -11.46
CA LYS A 38 7.41 -14.15 -10.87
C LYS A 38 7.35 -14.11 -9.34
N GLU A 39 7.44 -12.92 -8.73
CA GLU A 39 7.29 -12.76 -7.28
C GLU A 39 5.89 -13.16 -6.80
N PHE A 40 4.84 -12.69 -7.46
CA PHE A 40 3.45 -13.01 -7.12
C PHE A 40 3.12 -14.49 -7.30
N SER A 41 3.79 -15.19 -8.23
CA SER A 41 3.71 -16.66 -8.32
C SER A 41 4.30 -17.36 -7.11
N ARG A 42 5.36 -16.81 -6.50
CA ARG A 42 5.91 -17.33 -5.25
C ARG A 42 5.03 -16.95 -4.05
N PHE A 43 4.53 -15.71 -4.01
CA PHE A 43 3.61 -15.23 -2.98
C PHE A 43 2.31 -16.02 -2.93
N ALA A 44 1.72 -16.37 -4.08
CA ALA A 44 0.50 -17.16 -4.14
C ALA A 44 0.61 -18.52 -3.40
N LYS A 45 1.82 -19.08 -3.30
CA LYS A 45 2.07 -20.35 -2.59
C LYS A 45 2.14 -20.22 -1.07
N VAL A 46 2.53 -19.04 -0.58
CA VAL A 46 2.76 -18.79 0.86
C VAL A 46 1.77 -17.78 1.45
N ASN A 47 0.84 -17.28 0.64
CA ASN A 47 -0.16 -16.32 1.09
C ASN A 47 -0.93 -16.95 2.26
N PRO A 48 -1.13 -16.25 3.40
CA PRO A 48 -1.95 -16.73 4.51
C PRO A 48 -3.30 -17.31 4.08
N LEU A 49 -3.95 -16.78 3.04
CA LEU A 49 -5.19 -17.38 2.51
C LEU A 49 -4.98 -18.79 1.93
N THR A 50 -3.90 -18.99 1.18
CA THR A 50 -3.52 -20.30 0.65
C THR A 50 -3.16 -21.26 1.78
N LEU A 51 -2.43 -20.79 2.80
CA LEU A 51 -1.99 -21.62 3.91
C LEU A 51 -3.14 -22.00 4.85
N LEU A 52 -4.06 -21.08 5.14
CA LEU A 52 -5.15 -21.29 6.10
C LEU A 52 -6.38 -21.94 5.46
N PHE A 53 -6.73 -21.55 4.24
CA PHE A 53 -7.96 -21.99 3.57
C PHE A 53 -7.71 -22.99 2.42
N LYS A 54 -6.45 -23.35 2.13
CA LYS A 54 -6.07 -24.26 1.02
C LYS A 54 -6.62 -23.81 -0.34
N VAL A 55 -6.84 -22.51 -0.52
CA VAL A 55 -7.33 -21.95 -1.79
C VAL A 55 -6.15 -21.77 -2.74
N SER A 56 -6.27 -22.32 -3.95
CA SER A 56 -5.30 -22.06 -5.02
C SER A 56 -5.53 -20.67 -5.60
N LEU A 57 -4.55 -19.78 -5.44
CA LEU A 57 -4.61 -18.42 -5.98
C LEU A 57 -3.93 -18.38 -7.34
N ASP A 58 -4.67 -17.95 -8.35
CA ASP A 58 -4.10 -17.59 -9.65
C ASP A 58 -3.15 -16.39 -9.47
N PRO A 59 -1.84 -16.53 -9.77
CA PRO A 59 -0.85 -15.49 -9.51
C PRO A 59 -1.14 -14.17 -10.24
N VAL A 60 -1.73 -14.24 -11.44
CA VAL A 60 -2.01 -13.05 -12.26
C VAL A 60 -3.21 -12.30 -11.70
N LYS A 61 -4.29 -13.02 -11.34
CA LYS A 61 -5.45 -12.41 -10.69
C LYS A 61 -5.08 -11.85 -9.31
N PHE A 62 -4.24 -12.56 -8.56
CA PHE A 62 -3.74 -12.14 -7.27
C PHE A 62 -2.91 -10.85 -7.36
N MET A 63 -1.97 -10.78 -8.32
CA MET A 63 -1.17 -9.59 -8.61
C MET A 63 -2.04 -8.39 -9.00
N LYS A 64 -2.99 -8.60 -9.92
CA LYS A 64 -3.92 -7.54 -10.34
C LYS A 64 -4.80 -7.07 -9.18
N GLY A 65 -5.28 -7.98 -8.34
CA GLY A 65 -6.05 -7.64 -7.14
C GLY A 65 -5.27 -6.73 -6.19
N TYR A 66 -4.02 -7.10 -5.87
CA TYR A 66 -3.12 -6.24 -5.09
C TYR A 66 -2.89 -4.90 -5.76
N GLY A 67 -2.65 -4.88 -7.07
CA GLY A 67 -2.47 -3.63 -7.82
C GLY A 67 -3.70 -2.72 -7.76
N ILE A 68 -4.92 -3.25 -7.90
CA ILE A 68 -6.15 -2.45 -7.79
C ILE A 68 -6.28 -1.87 -6.38
N ILE A 69 -6.09 -2.70 -5.35
CA ILE A 69 -6.21 -2.28 -3.95
C ILE A 69 -5.19 -1.18 -3.63
N GLU A 70 -3.93 -1.36 -4.05
CA GLU A 70 -2.88 -0.36 -3.88
C GLU A 70 -3.20 0.96 -4.59
N GLY A 71 -3.75 0.89 -5.81
CA GLY A 71 -4.17 2.08 -6.55
C GLY A 71 -5.29 2.84 -5.83
N ILE A 72 -6.29 2.13 -5.33
CA ILE A 72 -7.38 2.71 -4.52
C ILE A 72 -6.81 3.38 -3.26
N ILE A 73 -5.90 2.71 -2.54
CA ILE A 73 -5.25 3.27 -1.36
C ILE A 73 -4.49 4.56 -1.72
N GLY A 74 -3.70 4.55 -2.79
CA GLY A 74 -2.99 5.73 -3.28
C GLY A 74 -3.92 6.91 -3.56
N VAL A 75 -5.04 6.66 -4.25
CA VAL A 75 -6.05 7.69 -4.53
C VAL A 75 -6.69 8.20 -3.23
N LEU A 76 -7.11 7.31 -2.32
CA LEU A 76 -7.72 7.69 -1.04
C LEU A 76 -6.76 8.49 -0.15
N LEU A 77 -5.47 8.18 -0.16
CA LEU A 77 -4.45 8.96 0.54
C LEU A 77 -4.31 10.37 -0.04
N LEU A 78 -4.40 10.50 -1.37
CA LEU A 78 -4.27 11.79 -2.05
C LEU A 78 -5.46 12.72 -1.75
N ILE A 79 -6.68 12.26 -2.00
CA ILE A 79 -7.88 13.13 -1.98
C ILE A 79 -8.72 13.01 -0.69
N GLY A 80 -8.47 11.99 0.15
CA GLY A 80 -9.31 11.68 1.30
C GLY A 80 -9.32 12.76 2.39
N THR A 81 -10.46 12.84 3.10
CA THR A 81 -10.58 13.57 4.36
C THR A 81 -9.78 12.88 5.48
N LYS A 82 -9.65 13.50 6.65
CA LYS A 82 -8.91 12.93 7.81
C LYS A 82 -9.29 11.47 8.10
N PRO A 83 -10.58 11.08 8.26
CA PRO A 83 -10.95 9.69 8.53
C PRO A 83 -10.63 8.76 7.36
N VAL A 84 -10.89 9.19 6.12
CA VAL A 84 -10.63 8.38 4.91
C VAL A 84 -9.14 8.09 4.75
N ARG A 85 -8.28 9.10 4.94
CA ARG A 85 -6.82 8.91 4.90
C ARG A 85 -6.33 7.96 5.97
N LEU A 86 -6.89 8.04 7.17
CA LEU A 86 -6.53 7.15 8.28
C LEU A 86 -6.90 5.70 7.93
N MET A 87 -8.12 5.46 7.44
CA MET A 87 -8.55 4.14 6.97
C MET A 87 -7.69 3.63 5.80
N ALA A 88 -7.38 4.48 4.83
CA ALA A 88 -6.50 4.13 3.71
C ALA A 88 -5.10 3.76 4.18
N SER A 89 -4.53 4.50 5.14
CA SER A 89 -3.22 4.18 5.73
C SER A 89 -3.24 2.85 6.48
N PHE A 90 -4.31 2.55 7.23
CA PHE A 90 -4.48 1.24 7.87
C PHE A 90 -4.61 0.10 6.85
N ALA A 91 -5.40 0.28 5.80
CA ALA A 91 -5.52 -0.71 4.72
C ALA A 91 -4.17 -0.94 4.02
N GLY A 92 -3.42 0.13 3.73
CA GLY A 92 -2.06 0.06 3.21
C GLY A 92 -1.12 -0.70 4.13
N LEU A 93 -1.25 -0.53 5.45
CA LEU A 93 -0.42 -1.23 6.43
C LEU A 93 -0.72 -2.73 6.45
N VAL A 94 -1.98 -3.14 6.33
CA VAL A 94 -2.37 -4.55 6.21
C VAL A 94 -1.78 -5.16 4.94
N ILE A 95 -1.88 -4.48 3.80
CA ILE A 95 -1.31 -4.94 2.53
C ILE A 95 0.21 -5.09 2.61
N MET A 96 0.91 -4.09 3.14
CA MET A 96 2.36 -4.17 3.32
C MET A 96 2.75 -5.23 4.35
N GLY A 97 1.96 -5.41 5.41
CA GLY A 97 2.16 -6.47 6.41
C GLY A 97 2.05 -7.88 5.82
N THR A 98 1.01 -8.15 5.01
CA THR A 98 0.90 -9.44 4.29
C THR A 98 2.06 -9.63 3.32
N THR A 99 2.50 -8.57 2.64
CA THR A 99 3.65 -8.62 1.74
C THR A 99 4.93 -8.96 2.49
N LEU A 100 5.20 -8.31 3.62
CA LEU A 100 6.34 -8.58 4.49
C LEU A 100 6.32 -10.02 5.01
N GLN A 101 5.17 -10.51 5.46
CA GLN A 101 5.03 -11.91 5.87
C GLN A 101 5.41 -12.87 4.74
N MET A 102 4.86 -12.67 3.54
CA MET A 102 5.17 -13.52 2.38
C MET A 102 6.66 -13.46 2.03
N LEU A 103 7.27 -12.27 2.09
CA LEU A 103 8.71 -12.08 1.86
C LEU A 103 9.57 -12.83 2.90
N ILE A 104 9.23 -12.74 4.19
CA ILE A 104 9.94 -13.43 5.27
C ILE A 104 9.85 -14.95 5.09
N VAL A 105 8.65 -15.47 4.78
CA VAL A 105 8.44 -16.92 4.58
C VAL A 105 9.19 -17.44 3.33
N LEU A 106 9.34 -16.61 2.30
CA LEU A 106 10.10 -16.97 1.09
C LEU A 106 11.61 -17.06 1.30
N GLY A 107 12.13 -16.55 2.42
CA GLY A 107 13.52 -16.70 2.85
C GLY A 107 14.57 -15.90 2.08
N ASP A 108 14.22 -15.20 0.99
CA ASP A 108 15.21 -14.42 0.25
C ASP A 108 14.63 -13.21 -0.53
N PRO A 109 14.66 -11.99 0.04
CA PRO A 109 14.17 -10.81 -0.66
C PRO A 109 14.99 -9.54 -0.38
N LYS A 110 16.30 -9.52 -0.64
CA LYS A 110 17.11 -8.31 -0.36
C LYS A 110 16.65 -7.07 -1.13
N PHE A 111 16.08 -7.24 -2.33
CA PHE A 111 15.63 -6.12 -3.17
C PHE A 111 14.20 -5.64 -2.86
N THR A 112 13.32 -6.54 -2.39
CA THR A 112 11.88 -6.27 -2.24
C THR A 112 11.45 -5.99 -0.79
N LEU A 113 12.28 -6.40 0.19
CA LEU A 113 12.05 -6.12 1.61
C LEU A 113 12.21 -4.65 1.97
N ILE A 114 13.20 -3.98 1.37
CA ILE A 114 13.52 -2.57 1.67
C ILE A 114 12.34 -1.66 1.30
N PRO A 115 11.77 -1.71 0.07
CA PRO A 115 10.61 -0.90 -0.28
C PRO A 115 9.38 -1.16 0.61
N ALA A 116 9.10 -2.43 0.92
CA ALA A 116 7.94 -2.80 1.74
C ALA A 116 8.08 -2.32 3.20
N SER A 117 9.29 -2.43 3.77
CA SER A 117 9.58 -1.96 5.13
C SER A 117 9.51 -0.44 5.20
N PHE A 118 10.09 0.25 4.21
CA PHE A 118 10.05 1.71 4.11
C PHE A 118 8.61 2.23 3.95
N ALA A 119 7.81 1.60 3.08
CA ALA A 119 6.38 1.93 2.92
C ALA A 119 5.63 1.79 4.25
N SER A 120 5.87 0.71 4.98
CA SER A 120 5.23 0.44 6.28
C SER A 120 5.56 1.51 7.31
N ILE A 121 6.84 1.92 7.41
CA ILE A 121 7.27 3.01 8.30
C ILE A 121 6.60 4.32 7.90
N CYS A 122 6.58 4.65 6.60
CA CYS A 122 5.90 5.85 6.11
C CYS A 122 4.39 5.84 6.42
N LEU A 123 3.72 4.68 6.32
CA LEU A 123 2.30 4.54 6.67
C LEU A 123 2.06 4.75 8.17
N LEU A 124 2.89 4.18 9.04
CA LEU A 124 2.79 4.38 10.49
C LEU A 124 3.00 5.86 10.86
N LEU A 125 4.00 6.51 10.26
CA LEU A 125 4.22 7.94 10.41
C LEU A 125 3.02 8.74 9.88
N ASN A 126 2.43 8.33 8.77
CA ASN A 126 1.24 8.98 8.22
C ASN A 126 0.05 8.89 9.19
N ILE A 127 -0.22 7.70 9.74
CA ILE A 127 -1.27 7.48 10.74
C ILE A 127 -1.04 8.39 11.95
N TYR A 128 0.18 8.39 12.50
CA TYR A 128 0.52 9.25 13.64
C TYR A 128 0.30 10.74 13.34
N LEU A 129 0.77 11.22 12.19
CA LEU A 129 0.65 12.63 11.78
C LEU A 129 -0.79 13.05 11.45
N VAL A 130 -1.62 12.12 10.99
CA VAL A 130 -3.05 12.36 10.72
C VAL A 130 -3.84 12.34 12.04
N ALA A 131 -3.56 11.40 12.93
CA ALA A 131 -4.25 11.24 14.21
C ALA A 131 -3.96 12.40 15.19
N THR A 132 -2.70 12.84 15.27
CA THR A 132 -2.26 13.94 16.15
C THR A 132 -2.68 15.34 15.67
N ARG A 133 -3.35 15.44 14.52
CA ARG A 133 -3.82 16.73 14.03
C ARG A 133 -5.02 17.19 14.87
N PRO A 134 -4.98 18.40 15.47
CA PRO A 134 -6.17 19.03 16.02
C PRO A 134 -7.25 19.07 14.93
N GLU A 135 -8.49 18.76 15.28
CA GLU A 135 -9.61 19.06 14.40
C GLU A 135 -9.68 20.58 14.28
N GLU A 136 -9.42 21.12 13.09
CA GLU A 136 -9.79 22.51 12.84
C GLU A 136 -11.31 22.57 12.99
N PRO A 137 -11.84 23.41 13.90
CA PRO A 137 -13.28 23.52 14.07
C PRO A 137 -13.88 23.91 12.73
N GLU A 138 -14.72 23.01 12.22
CA GLU A 138 -15.44 23.15 10.97
C GLU A 138 -16.43 24.30 11.16
N THR A 139 -16.02 25.52 10.79
CA THR A 139 -16.88 26.66 10.45
C THR A 139 -18.15 26.80 11.32
N ARG A 140 -18.02 26.84 12.66
CA ARG A 140 -19.16 27.13 13.55
C ARG A 140 -19.46 28.63 13.76
N GLU A 141 -18.73 29.53 13.12
CA GLU A 141 -18.93 30.99 13.24
C GLU A 141 -19.17 31.68 11.88
N LYS A 142 -19.91 31.04 10.96
CA LYS A 142 -20.50 31.76 9.81
C LYS A 142 -22.02 31.91 9.91
N MET A 143 -22.62 31.59 11.04
CA MET A 143 -24.07 31.70 11.27
C MET A 143 -24.40 32.06 12.74
N GLU A 144 -23.76 33.11 13.27
CA GLU A 144 -24.34 33.91 14.37
C GLU A 144 -24.38 35.38 13.94
#